data_AF-A0AAU7ZH03-F1
#
_entry.id   AF-A0AAU7ZH03-F1
#
_cell.length_a   1.000
_cell.length_b   1.000
_cell.length_c   1.000
_cell.angle_alpha   90.00
_cell.angle_beta   90.00
_cell.angle_gamma   90.00
#
_symmetry.space_group_name_H-M   'P 1'
#
loop_
_entity.id
_entity.type
_entity.pdbx_description
1 polymer ?
#
loop_
_entity_poly.entity_id
_entity_poly.type
_entity_poly.pdbx_seq_one_letter_code
_entity_poly.pdbx_strand_id
1 'polypeptide(L)'
;MMPPPSDARTFAKRFEPVLLFHPNENMLPVDPKWYLERCSMWRASPAPFDDKANWGEAPQTVFPRVPQVERGNLAALKNEAAGKVWLGALGAGGLVGNRPQGERPRPIEERFFDFAGWDTPVDPPNEITAATINRHAALNAIDYSSPLKGSQPWYYVEFMSNQDLLKFTSTRTPNGLDLFRLVANNAQLSAPSALVYHFLFPLHFEGLEGCEAAGEGANFASFGGEWASMAVLIDSSNTPIFIGLTSRNIGDPSILGDEDQRVGMQVFKWTDAVLGTGGDAHPLLFVSVGTHGLYLTPGPHNVTPFTAGISAGGGSCGAVEKLDDVISGEAVLSPGTPPGTQPPPTWVVVLKLLGLVVGWVVLGIEEAEGWSTFGSTEVDATPNAVSTDQTGTTTFGTILAPAAITVPGFTATRQIDWQVNPFTAPAPDGRKYDFVIDRTSQVWWVPRTESAGWDGRWGPRVTNDPNNRRAGMRCPDFMEMFLEGIAVTLNK
;
A
#
# COMPACT_ATOMS: atom_id res chain seq x y z
N MET A 1 7.89 28.81 7.59
CA MET A 1 9.36 28.72 7.45
C MET A 1 9.70 27.39 8.09
N MET A 2 10.29 26.43 7.36
CA MET A 2 10.47 25.08 7.92
C MET A 2 11.26 25.19 9.23
N PRO A 3 10.81 24.51 10.31
CA PRO A 3 11.57 24.46 11.55
C PRO A 3 12.99 23.95 11.26
N PRO A 4 14.01 24.36 12.03
CA PRO A 4 15.36 23.87 11.82
C PRO A 4 15.36 22.33 11.84
N PRO A 5 16.11 21.64 10.96
CA PRO A 5 16.19 20.19 10.94
C PRO A 5 16.54 19.53 12.28
N SER A 6 17.11 20.29 13.24
CA SER A 6 17.35 19.84 14.61
C SER A 6 16.06 19.48 15.35
N ASP A 7 15.00 20.27 15.20
CA ASP A 7 13.78 20.12 16.00
C ASP A 7 12.97 18.92 15.50
N ALA A 8 12.86 18.77 14.17
CA ALA A 8 12.21 17.62 13.54
C ALA A 8 12.86 16.29 13.97
N ARG A 9 14.20 16.25 14.04
CA ARG A 9 14.93 15.05 14.49
C ARG A 9 14.72 14.77 15.97
N THR A 10 14.75 15.80 16.82
CA THR A 10 14.48 15.64 18.26
C THR A 10 13.08 15.09 18.49
N PHE A 11 12.05 15.67 17.85
CA PHE A 11 10.68 15.16 17.95
C PHE A 11 10.55 13.74 17.41
N ALA A 12 11.14 13.47 16.24
CA ALA A 12 11.11 12.16 15.64
C ALA A 12 11.75 11.07 16.52
N LYS A 13 12.82 11.41 17.25
CA LYS A 13 13.47 10.47 18.18
C LYS A 13 12.68 10.28 19.46
N ARG A 14 12.06 11.34 19.97
CA ARG A 14 11.22 11.27 21.18
C ARG A 14 9.99 10.37 21.00
N PHE A 15 9.42 10.33 19.80
CA PHE A 15 8.21 9.55 19.48
C PHE A 15 8.50 8.36 18.55
N GLU A 16 9.76 7.95 18.44
CA GLU A 16 10.18 6.85 17.54
C GLU A 16 9.43 5.56 17.90
N PRO A 17 8.76 4.90 16.94
CA PRO A 17 8.02 3.68 17.23
C PRO A 17 8.90 2.49 17.54
N VAL A 18 8.38 1.58 18.35
CA VAL A 18 8.89 0.21 18.47
C VAL A 18 7.98 -0.70 17.67
N LEU A 19 8.53 -1.43 16.70
CA LEU A 19 7.76 -2.37 15.88
C LEU A 19 7.97 -3.81 16.36
N LEU A 20 6.88 -4.49 16.70
CA LEU A 20 6.86 -5.88 17.12
C LEU A 20 6.24 -6.74 16.01
N PHE A 21 7.09 -7.48 15.29
CA PHE A 21 6.68 -8.27 14.14
C PHE A 21 6.20 -9.66 14.55
N HIS A 22 5.05 -10.08 14.01
CA HIS A 22 4.54 -11.44 14.17
C HIS A 22 5.66 -12.50 13.97
N PRO A 23 5.69 -13.63 14.70
CA PRO A 23 6.75 -14.65 14.59
C PRO A 23 7.08 -15.12 13.17
N ASN A 24 6.09 -15.14 12.29
CA ASN A 24 6.23 -15.57 10.90
C ASN A 24 6.42 -14.40 9.92
N GLU A 25 6.49 -13.16 10.41
CA GLU A 25 6.76 -12.00 9.56
C GLU A 25 8.27 -11.80 9.38
N ASN A 26 8.69 -11.77 8.12
CA ASN A 26 10.09 -11.69 7.70
C ASN A 26 10.39 -10.43 6.87
N MET A 27 9.36 -9.71 6.45
CA MET A 27 9.46 -8.44 5.74
C MET A 27 9.54 -7.30 6.76
N LEU A 28 10.70 -6.66 6.77
CA LEU A 28 10.97 -5.48 7.57
C LEU A 28 10.91 -4.24 6.67
N PRO A 29 10.58 -3.06 7.21
CA PRO A 29 10.53 -1.84 6.42
C PRO A 29 11.93 -1.50 5.93
N VAL A 30 12.07 -1.18 4.65
CA VAL A 30 13.36 -0.86 4.01
C VAL A 30 13.43 0.62 3.69
N ASP A 31 14.66 1.10 3.44
CA ASP A 31 14.86 2.46 2.94
C ASP A 31 14.25 2.62 1.53
N PRO A 32 13.25 3.50 1.33
CA PRO A 32 12.67 3.80 0.02
C PRO A 32 13.67 4.24 -1.04
N LYS A 33 14.71 4.99 -0.66
CA LYS A 33 15.79 5.36 -1.58
C LYS A 33 16.55 4.10 -2.03
N TRP A 34 16.92 3.24 -1.08
CA TRP A 34 17.61 1.99 -1.36
C TRP A 34 16.80 1.06 -2.27
N TYR A 35 15.48 0.99 -2.05
CA TYR A 35 14.52 0.26 -2.86
C TYR A 35 14.44 0.83 -4.28
N LEU A 36 14.15 2.12 -4.41
CA LEU A 36 14.02 2.84 -5.68
C LEU A 36 15.24 2.64 -6.58
N GLU A 37 16.44 2.83 -6.03
CA GLU A 37 17.70 2.77 -6.79
C GLU A 37 18.05 1.37 -7.30
N ARG A 38 17.32 0.34 -6.84
CA ARG A 38 17.42 -1.05 -7.29
C ARG A 38 16.28 -1.47 -8.19
N CYS A 39 15.30 -0.61 -8.39
CA CYS A 39 14.22 -0.89 -9.31
C CYS A 39 14.64 -0.61 -10.74
N SER A 40 14.01 -1.33 -11.67
CA SER A 40 13.73 -0.85 -13.01
C SER A 40 12.48 0.04 -12.98
N MET A 41 12.33 0.91 -13.97
CA MET A 41 11.13 1.73 -14.13
C MET A 41 10.47 1.45 -15.46
N TRP A 42 9.18 1.17 -15.42
CA TRP A 42 8.36 0.81 -16.57
C TRP A 42 7.33 1.88 -16.90
N ARG A 43 6.86 1.90 -18.15
CA ARG A 43 5.62 2.60 -18.57
C ARG A 43 4.47 1.62 -18.67
N ALA A 44 3.26 2.10 -18.42
CA ALA A 44 2.03 1.60 -19.01
C ALA A 44 1.33 2.76 -19.75
N SER A 45 1.12 2.64 -21.06
CA SER A 45 0.38 3.61 -21.89
C SER A 45 0.10 2.98 -23.25
N PRO A 46 -1.06 3.24 -23.90
CA PRO A 46 -2.24 3.90 -23.34
C PRO A 46 -2.95 3.02 -22.30
N ALA A 47 -4.05 3.52 -21.71
CA ALA A 47 -4.97 2.67 -20.95
C ALA A 47 -5.63 1.63 -21.89
N PRO A 48 -5.99 0.43 -21.39
CA PRO A 48 -5.90 -0.03 -20.01
C PRO A 48 -4.46 -0.35 -19.55
N PHE A 49 -4.14 -0.02 -18.30
CA PHE A 49 -2.79 -0.16 -17.74
C PHE A 49 -2.48 -1.54 -17.19
N ASP A 50 -3.48 -2.41 -17.05
CA ASP A 50 -3.37 -3.83 -16.71
C ASP A 50 -3.30 -4.73 -17.96
N ASP A 51 -2.98 -4.16 -19.13
CA ASP A 51 -2.62 -4.92 -20.33
C ASP A 51 -1.11 -4.79 -20.60
N LYS A 52 -0.38 -5.90 -20.47
CA LYS A 52 1.06 -5.97 -20.74
C LYS A 52 1.45 -5.56 -22.17
N ALA A 53 0.52 -5.58 -23.12
CA ALA A 53 0.76 -5.07 -24.46
C ALA A 53 1.05 -3.55 -24.44
N ASN A 54 0.55 -2.83 -23.44
CA ASN A 54 0.76 -1.39 -23.27
C ASN A 54 1.97 -1.05 -22.39
N TRP A 55 2.79 -2.04 -22.00
CA TRP A 55 3.92 -1.82 -21.10
C TRP A 55 5.26 -1.63 -21.82
N GLY A 56 6.16 -0.88 -21.20
CA GLY A 56 7.53 -0.67 -21.65
C GLY A 56 7.73 0.57 -22.54
N GLU A 57 8.96 0.71 -23.04
CA GLU A 57 9.37 1.84 -23.88
C GLU A 57 8.78 1.76 -25.30
N ALA A 58 8.62 2.90 -25.97
CA ALA A 58 8.06 2.95 -27.31
C ALA A 58 9.11 2.57 -28.37
N PRO A 59 8.72 1.92 -29.50
CA PRO A 59 7.36 1.52 -29.85
C PRO A 59 6.94 0.20 -29.18
N GLN A 60 5.74 0.19 -28.60
CA GLN A 60 5.14 -0.99 -27.97
C GLN A 60 4.49 -1.92 -29.01
N THR A 61 5.14 -2.17 -30.15
CA THR A 61 4.60 -3.08 -31.20
C THR A 61 5.35 -4.39 -31.32
N VAL A 62 6.50 -4.53 -30.63
CA VAL A 62 7.34 -5.73 -30.67
C VAL A 62 7.71 -6.23 -29.27
N PHE A 63 7.68 -7.55 -29.10
CA PHE A 63 8.22 -8.24 -27.94
C PHE A 63 9.69 -8.63 -28.20
N PRO A 64 10.55 -8.73 -27.18
CA PRO A 64 10.27 -8.51 -25.75
C PRO A 64 10.06 -7.02 -25.40
N ARG A 65 9.27 -6.75 -24.36
CA ARG A 65 9.21 -5.41 -23.75
C ARG A 65 10.34 -5.24 -22.79
N VAL A 66 10.84 -4.01 -22.73
CA VAL A 66 11.92 -3.59 -21.82
C VAL A 66 11.47 -2.38 -21.00
N PRO A 67 12.03 -2.20 -19.79
CA PRO A 67 11.77 -1.02 -18.97
C PRO A 67 12.30 0.25 -19.64
N GLN A 68 11.75 1.41 -19.24
CA GLN A 68 12.30 2.72 -19.63
C GLN A 68 13.67 2.96 -18.99
N VAL A 69 13.84 2.53 -17.74
CA VAL A 69 15.13 2.56 -17.06
C VAL A 69 15.39 1.18 -16.49
N GLU A 70 16.52 0.60 -16.86
CA GLU A 70 16.93 -0.70 -16.38
C GLU A 70 17.21 -0.69 -14.87
N ARG A 71 17.15 -1.90 -14.30
CA ARG A 71 17.40 -2.13 -12.87
C ARG A 71 18.75 -1.55 -12.43
N GLY A 72 18.77 -0.82 -11.32
CA GLY A 72 20.02 -0.28 -10.77
C GLY A 72 20.46 1.05 -11.37
N ASN A 73 19.82 1.49 -12.46
CA ASN A 73 20.18 2.71 -13.19
C ASN A 73 19.33 3.93 -12.81
N LEU A 74 18.46 3.81 -11.79
CA LEU A 74 17.79 4.95 -11.17
C LEU A 74 18.65 5.58 -10.08
N ALA A 75 18.60 6.90 -10.00
CA ALA A 75 19.13 7.69 -8.89
C ALA A 75 18.00 8.47 -8.21
N ALA A 76 17.91 8.36 -6.89
CA ALA A 76 16.90 9.05 -6.11
C ALA A 76 17.17 10.56 -6.07
N LEU A 77 18.44 10.94 -5.89
CA LEU A 77 18.90 12.31 -5.77
C LEU A 77 19.67 12.77 -7.01
N LYS A 78 19.49 14.06 -7.36
CA LYS A 78 20.09 14.66 -8.56
C LYS A 78 21.62 14.61 -8.55
N ASN A 79 22.24 14.84 -7.40
CA ASN A 79 23.68 14.84 -7.21
C ASN A 79 24.30 13.43 -7.15
N GLU A 80 23.48 12.38 -7.11
CA GLU A 80 23.92 10.97 -7.09
C GLU A 80 23.73 10.28 -8.46
N ALA A 81 23.29 11.04 -9.48
CA ALA A 81 22.94 10.53 -10.80
C ALA A 81 24.12 10.32 -11.76
N ALA A 82 25.37 10.27 -11.28
CA ALA A 82 26.53 10.06 -12.14
C ALA A 82 26.45 8.70 -12.86
N GLY A 83 26.18 8.71 -14.17
CA GLY A 83 25.96 7.49 -14.96
C GLY A 83 24.59 6.83 -14.78
N LYS A 84 23.65 7.50 -14.09
CA LYS A 84 22.30 7.01 -13.79
C LYS A 84 21.24 8.03 -14.21
N VAL A 85 19.99 7.59 -14.29
CA VAL A 85 18.84 8.45 -14.54
C VAL A 85 18.29 8.95 -13.21
N TRP A 86 18.37 10.26 -12.97
CA TRP A 86 17.70 10.87 -11.82
C TRP A 86 16.18 10.80 -12.00
N LEU A 87 15.45 10.36 -10.97
CA LEU A 87 13.99 10.25 -11.02
C LEU A 87 13.30 11.55 -11.46
N GLY A 88 13.78 12.71 -10.99
CA GLY A 88 13.24 14.01 -11.37
C GLY A 88 13.65 14.52 -12.75
N ALA A 89 14.58 13.85 -13.45
CA ALA A 89 15.02 14.24 -14.80
C ALA A 89 14.04 13.81 -15.89
N LEU A 90 13.08 12.95 -15.57
CA LEU A 90 12.21 12.27 -16.54
C LEU A 90 11.14 13.15 -17.20
N GLY A 91 11.35 14.47 -17.22
CA GLY A 91 10.67 15.42 -18.12
C GLY A 91 9.19 15.65 -17.86
N ALA A 92 8.65 16.69 -18.50
CA ALA A 92 7.33 17.29 -18.30
C ALA A 92 6.11 16.44 -18.76
N GLY A 93 6.22 15.11 -18.73
CA GLY A 93 5.18 14.14 -19.12
C GLY A 93 4.19 13.75 -18.02
N GLY A 94 4.39 14.17 -16.76
CA GLY A 94 3.42 13.99 -15.66
C GLY A 94 3.85 13.11 -14.48
N LEU A 95 5.11 12.68 -14.42
CA LEU A 95 5.56 11.65 -13.47
C LEU A 95 6.04 12.19 -12.11
N VAL A 96 6.77 13.30 -12.17
CA VAL A 96 7.11 14.13 -11.02
C VAL A 96 6.37 15.44 -11.20
N GLY A 97 5.30 15.62 -10.44
CA GLY A 97 4.36 16.73 -10.62
C GLY A 97 4.05 17.43 -9.31
N ASN A 98 3.50 18.65 -9.38
CA ASN A 98 3.18 19.46 -8.19
C ASN A 98 1.69 19.37 -7.79
N ARG A 99 0.92 18.46 -8.40
CA ARG A 99 -0.50 18.30 -8.08
C ARG A 99 -0.69 17.16 -7.09
N PRO A 100 -1.45 17.33 -6.00
CA PRO A 100 -1.88 16.24 -5.13
C PRO A 100 -2.60 15.12 -5.91
N GLN A 101 -2.58 13.90 -5.39
CA GLN A 101 -3.12 12.70 -6.05
C GLN A 101 -4.59 12.85 -6.45
N GLY A 102 -5.45 13.35 -5.56
CA GLY A 102 -6.89 13.56 -5.80
C GLY A 102 -7.27 14.73 -6.71
N GLU A 103 -6.30 15.57 -7.11
CA GLU A 103 -6.53 16.74 -7.98
C GLU A 103 -6.06 16.51 -9.43
N ARG A 104 -5.60 15.30 -9.75
CA ARG A 104 -5.07 14.98 -11.09
C ARG A 104 -6.15 14.44 -12.01
N PRO A 105 -6.19 14.87 -13.28
CA PRO A 105 -6.98 14.18 -14.29
C PRO A 105 -6.46 12.74 -14.43
N ARG A 106 -7.34 11.85 -14.91
CA ARG A 106 -6.96 10.46 -15.24
C ARG A 106 -5.64 10.41 -15.99
N PRO A 107 -4.67 9.62 -15.51
CA PRO A 107 -3.39 9.51 -16.20
C PRO A 107 -3.61 8.96 -17.62
N ILE A 108 -2.97 9.57 -18.60
CA ILE A 108 -2.84 9.02 -19.97
C ILE A 108 -1.67 8.03 -20.09
N GLU A 109 -0.77 8.06 -19.10
CA GLU A 109 0.32 7.12 -18.89
C GLU A 109 0.53 6.90 -17.39
N GLU A 110 1.04 5.74 -17.03
CA GLU A 110 1.46 5.42 -15.67
C GLU A 110 2.88 4.87 -15.65
N ARG A 111 3.57 5.08 -14.53
CA ARG A 111 4.87 4.45 -14.25
C ARG A 111 4.80 3.61 -13.00
N PHE A 112 5.60 2.56 -13.01
CA PHE A 112 5.71 1.65 -11.90
C PHE A 112 7.15 1.16 -11.78
N PHE A 113 7.55 0.90 -10.54
CA PHE A 113 8.82 0.27 -10.24
C PHE A 113 8.69 -1.24 -10.30
N ASP A 114 9.73 -1.90 -10.78
CA ASP A 114 9.82 -3.35 -10.71
C ASP A 114 11.25 -3.76 -10.37
N PHE A 115 11.41 -4.67 -9.42
CA PHE A 115 12.71 -5.23 -9.09
C PHE A 115 12.68 -6.74 -8.81
N ALA A 116 11.52 -7.34 -8.56
CA ALA A 116 11.40 -8.80 -8.37
C ALA A 116 10.74 -9.48 -9.58
N GLY A 117 10.06 -8.73 -10.45
CA GLY A 117 9.37 -9.23 -11.62
C GLY A 117 7.99 -9.80 -11.30
N TRP A 118 7.61 -10.78 -12.11
CA TRP A 118 6.30 -11.43 -12.10
C TRP A 118 6.44 -12.93 -11.84
N ASP A 119 5.38 -13.56 -11.33
CA ASP A 119 5.31 -15.01 -11.20
C ASP A 119 4.89 -15.68 -12.53
N THR A 120 5.54 -16.73 -13.05
CA THR A 120 6.88 -17.29 -12.77
C THR A 120 7.98 -16.38 -13.35
N PRO A 121 9.06 -16.07 -12.61
CA PRO A 121 10.11 -15.19 -13.11
C PRO A 121 10.73 -15.74 -14.39
N VAL A 122 10.85 -14.90 -15.42
CA VAL A 122 11.54 -15.23 -16.68
C VAL A 122 12.93 -14.62 -16.66
N ASP A 123 13.92 -15.42 -17.05
CA ASP A 123 15.33 -15.04 -17.12
C ASP A 123 15.69 -14.58 -18.56
N PRO A 124 16.45 -13.49 -18.74
CA PRO A 124 16.92 -12.56 -17.72
C PRO A 124 15.74 -11.73 -17.16
N PRO A 125 15.77 -11.36 -15.87
CA PRO A 125 14.71 -10.55 -15.29
C PRO A 125 14.55 -9.28 -16.12
N ASN A 126 13.31 -8.81 -16.30
CA ASN A 126 12.93 -7.58 -17.00
C ASN A 126 12.54 -7.71 -18.50
N GLU A 127 12.37 -8.92 -19.05
CA GLU A 127 11.72 -9.07 -20.36
C GLU A 127 10.28 -9.61 -20.23
N ILE A 128 9.33 -8.86 -20.77
CA ILE A 128 7.95 -9.34 -20.95
C ILE A 128 7.86 -9.85 -22.38
N THR A 129 7.38 -11.07 -22.58
CA THR A 129 7.20 -11.64 -23.91
C THR A 129 5.71 -11.81 -24.23
N ALA A 130 5.40 -12.20 -25.46
CA ALA A 130 4.03 -12.54 -25.84
C ALA A 130 3.45 -13.65 -24.94
N ALA A 131 4.30 -14.56 -24.43
CA ALA A 131 3.88 -15.73 -23.66
C ALA A 131 3.82 -15.52 -22.14
N THR A 132 4.37 -14.43 -21.58
CA THR A 132 4.36 -14.21 -20.12
C THR A 132 2.97 -13.89 -19.59
N ILE A 133 2.48 -14.56 -18.54
CA ILE A 133 1.11 -14.31 -18.05
C ILE A 133 1.08 -13.01 -17.21
N ASN A 134 2.02 -12.84 -16.29
CA ASN A 134 2.17 -11.68 -15.42
C ASN A 134 0.92 -11.38 -14.55
N ARG A 135 0.20 -12.41 -14.10
CA ARG A 135 -1.03 -12.25 -13.30
C ARG A 135 -0.75 -11.81 -11.86
N HIS A 136 0.40 -12.19 -11.32
CA HIS A 136 0.87 -11.79 -10.00
C HIS A 136 2.28 -11.20 -10.11
N ALA A 137 2.61 -10.32 -9.17
CA ALA A 137 4.01 -10.03 -8.88
C ALA A 137 4.73 -11.32 -8.47
N ALA A 138 6.06 -11.35 -8.53
CA ALA A 138 6.78 -12.41 -7.84
C ALA A 138 6.37 -12.39 -6.35
N LEU A 139 6.00 -13.55 -5.79
CA LEU A 139 5.56 -13.63 -4.39
C LEU A 139 6.56 -14.37 -3.51
N ASN A 140 7.72 -14.75 -4.05
CA ASN A 140 8.77 -15.35 -3.26
C ASN A 140 9.54 -14.25 -2.51
N ALA A 141 9.54 -14.34 -1.18
CA ALA A 141 10.25 -13.43 -0.29
C ALA A 141 11.75 -13.29 -0.63
N ILE A 142 12.38 -14.32 -1.18
CA ILE A 142 13.79 -14.30 -1.60
C ILE A 142 14.01 -13.32 -2.75
N ASP A 143 13.07 -13.23 -3.69
CA ASP A 143 13.17 -12.34 -4.85
C ASP A 143 13.10 -10.86 -4.43
N TYR A 144 12.46 -10.58 -3.29
CA TYR A 144 12.38 -9.24 -2.71
C TYR A 144 13.54 -8.92 -1.76
N SER A 145 14.02 -9.91 -1.01
CA SER A 145 15.10 -9.69 -0.02
C SER A 145 16.49 -9.70 -0.65
N SER A 146 16.73 -10.50 -1.70
CA SER A 146 18.04 -10.66 -2.33
C SER A 146 18.57 -9.36 -2.98
N PRO A 147 17.77 -8.64 -3.80
CA PRO A 147 18.21 -7.36 -4.37
C PRO A 147 18.44 -6.29 -3.29
N LEU A 148 17.67 -6.34 -2.22
CA LEU A 148 17.75 -5.39 -1.10
C LEU A 148 18.82 -5.76 -0.07
N LYS A 149 19.63 -6.79 -0.32
CA LYS A 149 20.73 -7.20 0.56
C LYS A 149 21.62 -6.00 0.91
N GLY A 150 21.86 -5.84 2.21
CA GLY A 150 22.62 -4.70 2.76
C GLY A 150 21.75 -3.50 3.15
N SER A 151 20.45 -3.49 2.83
CA SER A 151 19.51 -2.57 3.44
C SER A 151 19.40 -2.86 4.94
N GLN A 152 19.21 -1.80 5.72
CA GLN A 152 18.85 -1.90 7.13
C GLN A 152 17.36 -1.60 7.27
N PRO A 153 16.69 -2.14 8.30
CA PRO A 153 15.36 -1.67 8.64
C PRO A 153 15.35 -0.14 8.76
N TRP A 154 14.42 0.54 8.10
CA TRP A 154 14.45 1.99 7.98
C TRP A 154 13.05 2.60 8.03
N TYR A 155 12.98 3.87 8.41
CA TYR A 155 11.79 4.69 8.27
C TYR A 155 12.18 6.10 7.83
N TYR A 156 11.24 6.79 7.20
CA TYR A 156 11.32 8.23 7.01
C TYR A 156 10.29 8.93 7.89
N VAL A 157 10.57 10.15 8.31
CA VAL A 157 9.67 10.95 9.14
C VAL A 157 9.49 12.34 8.53
N GLU A 158 8.24 12.72 8.37
CA GLU A 158 7.84 14.08 8.03
C GLU A 158 7.39 14.79 9.30
N PHE A 159 7.94 15.99 9.54
CA PHE A 159 7.47 16.88 10.60
C PHE A 159 6.78 18.09 9.98
N MET A 160 5.58 18.38 10.43
CA MET A 160 4.86 19.61 10.10
C MET A 160 4.64 20.43 11.36
N SER A 161 5.17 21.66 11.37
CA SER A 161 4.80 22.65 12.37
C SER A 161 3.33 23.06 12.21
N ASN A 162 2.78 23.75 13.20
CA ASN A 162 1.43 24.31 13.08
C ASN A 162 1.27 25.20 11.84
N GLN A 163 2.29 26.01 11.51
CA GLN A 163 2.26 26.84 10.32
C GLN A 163 2.22 25.99 9.03
N ASP A 164 2.98 24.91 9.00
CA ASP A 164 3.02 24.01 7.84
C ASP A 164 1.69 23.25 7.70
N LEU A 165 1.07 22.82 8.80
CA LEU A 165 -0.26 22.20 8.81
C LEU A 165 -1.35 23.16 8.30
N LEU A 166 -1.35 24.43 8.76
CA LEU A 166 -2.29 25.44 8.27
C LEU A 166 -2.13 25.71 6.78
N LYS A 167 -0.88 25.70 6.28
CA LYS A 167 -0.61 25.83 4.85
C LYS A 167 -1.09 24.59 4.09
N PHE A 168 -0.74 23.40 4.56
CA PHE A 168 -1.11 22.12 3.96
C PHE A 168 -2.63 21.95 3.83
N THR A 169 -3.37 22.34 4.87
CA THR A 169 -4.84 22.18 4.94
C THR A 169 -5.63 23.29 4.25
N SER A 170 -5.00 24.40 3.85
CA SER A 170 -5.68 25.62 3.39
C SER A 170 -6.64 25.44 2.20
N THR A 171 -6.45 24.41 1.38
CA THR A 171 -7.32 24.09 0.23
C THR A 171 -7.92 22.69 0.29
N ARG A 172 -7.72 21.94 1.39
CA ARG A 172 -8.08 20.52 1.46
C ARG A 172 -9.43 20.34 2.14
N THR A 173 -10.37 19.81 1.36
CA THR A 173 -11.73 19.46 1.82
C THR A 173 -12.12 18.00 1.49
N PRO A 174 -11.24 17.02 1.76
CA PRO A 174 -11.51 15.64 1.40
C PRO A 174 -12.76 15.14 2.11
N ASN A 175 -13.59 14.36 1.39
CA ASN A 175 -14.84 13.81 1.93
C ASN A 175 -15.79 14.86 2.56
N GLY A 176 -15.68 16.12 2.14
CA GLY A 176 -16.45 17.24 2.69
C GLY A 176 -15.99 17.75 4.06
N LEU A 177 -14.83 17.28 4.56
CA LEU A 177 -14.25 17.68 5.83
C LEU A 177 -13.38 18.93 5.66
N ASP A 178 -13.68 20.00 6.40
CA ASP A 178 -12.85 21.22 6.41
C ASP A 178 -11.63 21.04 7.33
N LEU A 179 -10.54 20.52 6.76
CA LEU A 179 -9.30 20.24 7.50
C LEU A 179 -8.62 21.54 7.98
N PHE A 180 -8.82 22.66 7.30
CA PHE A 180 -8.29 23.94 7.75
C PHE A 180 -8.96 24.36 9.05
N ARG A 181 -10.30 24.29 9.14
CA ARG A 181 -11.03 24.59 10.37
C ARG A 181 -10.67 23.64 11.51
N LEU A 182 -10.42 22.37 11.20
CA LEU A 182 -9.92 21.41 12.19
C LEU A 182 -8.63 21.93 12.84
N VAL A 183 -7.61 22.27 12.04
CA VAL A 183 -6.30 22.70 12.56
C VAL A 183 -6.34 24.11 13.15
N ALA A 184 -7.09 25.03 12.54
CA ALA A 184 -7.09 26.45 12.91
C ALA A 184 -7.96 26.76 14.13
N ASN A 185 -9.10 26.06 14.28
CA ASN A 185 -10.19 26.51 15.16
C ASN A 185 -10.69 25.44 16.13
N ASN A 186 -10.22 24.19 16.05
CA ASN A 186 -10.70 23.16 16.97
C ASN A 186 -10.11 23.40 18.37
N ALA A 187 -10.98 23.60 19.37
CA ALA A 187 -10.57 23.89 20.75
C ALA A 187 -9.76 22.75 21.41
N GLN A 188 -9.83 21.52 20.89
CA GLN A 188 -9.05 20.39 21.38
C GLN A 188 -7.64 20.34 20.76
N LEU A 189 -7.39 21.10 19.69
CA LEU A 189 -6.12 21.14 18.97
C LEU A 189 -5.46 22.51 19.23
N SER A 190 -4.71 22.63 20.32
CA SER A 190 -3.99 23.87 20.66
C SER A 190 -2.73 24.00 19.81
N ALA A 191 -2.84 24.72 18.68
CA ALA A 191 -1.75 24.99 17.73
C ALA A 191 -0.90 23.73 17.44
N PRO A 192 -1.51 22.65 16.92
CA PRO A 192 -0.86 21.34 16.85
C PRO A 192 0.32 21.34 15.88
N SER A 193 1.25 20.42 16.10
CA SER A 193 2.24 19.94 15.13
C SER A 193 2.04 18.45 14.89
N ALA A 194 2.60 17.91 13.81
CA ALA A 194 2.43 16.51 13.45
C ALA A 194 3.74 15.85 13.02
N LEU A 195 3.90 14.58 13.38
CA LEU A 195 4.90 13.67 12.82
C LEU A 195 4.19 12.58 12.02
N VAL A 196 4.76 12.22 10.87
CA VAL A 196 4.30 11.07 10.07
C VAL A 196 5.50 10.21 9.74
N TYR A 197 5.54 9.02 10.31
CA TYR A 197 6.53 7.98 10.05
C TYR A 197 6.05 7.15 8.86
N HIS A 198 6.91 6.97 7.87
CA HIS A 198 6.66 6.22 6.65
C HIS A 198 7.49 4.94 6.63
N PHE A 199 6.84 3.82 6.40
CA PHE A 199 7.43 2.50 6.30
C PHE A 199 7.17 1.94 4.90
N LEU A 200 8.23 1.52 4.20
CA LEU A 200 8.10 0.81 2.92
C LEU A 200 8.42 -0.67 3.14
N PHE A 201 7.43 -1.52 3.02
CA PHE A 201 7.58 -2.97 3.02
C PHE A 201 7.79 -3.47 1.59
N PRO A 202 8.80 -4.30 1.32
CA PRO A 202 9.09 -4.73 -0.05
C PRO A 202 7.94 -5.52 -0.70
N LEU A 203 7.17 -6.27 0.08
CA LEU A 203 6.16 -7.21 -0.39
C LEU A 203 5.00 -7.25 0.60
N HIS A 204 3.78 -7.36 0.08
CA HIS A 204 2.52 -7.52 0.80
C HIS A 204 1.89 -8.86 0.42
N PHE A 205 1.38 -9.59 1.40
CA PHE A 205 0.68 -10.85 1.22
C PHE A 205 -0.74 -10.75 1.75
N GLU A 206 -1.71 -10.91 0.86
CA GLU A 206 -3.12 -10.89 1.19
C GLU A 206 -3.90 -11.91 0.35
N GLY A 207 -4.25 -13.01 1.01
CA GLY A 207 -5.24 -13.96 0.54
C GLY A 207 -6.64 -13.63 1.07
N LEU A 208 -7.64 -14.18 0.41
CA LEU A 208 -9.02 -14.23 0.91
C LEU A 208 -9.12 -15.34 1.95
N GLU A 209 -9.50 -14.96 3.17
CA GLU A 209 -9.69 -15.89 4.28
C GLU A 209 -10.77 -16.93 3.94
N GLY A 210 -10.43 -18.21 4.07
CA GLY A 210 -11.28 -19.34 3.67
C GLY A 210 -11.24 -19.70 2.18
N CYS A 211 -10.38 -19.03 1.40
CA CYS A 211 -10.15 -19.29 -0.02
C CYS A 211 -8.68 -19.64 -0.32
N GLU A 212 -7.90 -20.08 0.67
CA GLU A 212 -6.45 -20.32 0.52
C GLU A 212 -6.13 -21.46 -0.44
N ALA A 213 -7.07 -22.40 -0.63
CA ALA A 213 -6.94 -23.48 -1.61
C ALA A 213 -7.44 -23.08 -3.01
N ALA A 214 -8.13 -21.94 -3.16
CA ALA A 214 -8.45 -21.38 -4.46
C ALA A 214 -7.23 -20.59 -4.96
N GLY A 215 -6.68 -20.98 -6.12
CA GLY A 215 -5.42 -20.39 -6.63
C GLY A 215 -5.42 -18.85 -6.65
N GLU A 216 -6.51 -18.24 -7.12
CA GLU A 216 -6.69 -16.78 -7.13
C GLU A 216 -7.01 -16.21 -5.74
N GLY A 217 -7.69 -16.97 -4.88
CA GLY A 217 -8.02 -16.58 -3.52
C GLY A 217 -6.78 -16.45 -2.63
N ALA A 218 -5.79 -17.34 -2.80
CA ALA A 218 -4.57 -17.33 -2.00
C ALA A 218 -3.72 -16.05 -2.15
N ASN A 219 -3.76 -15.43 -3.33
CA ASN A 219 -2.93 -14.27 -3.69
C ASN A 219 -3.77 -13.07 -4.16
N PHE A 220 -5.02 -12.99 -3.69
CA PHE A 220 -6.04 -12.11 -4.23
C PHE A 220 -5.63 -10.64 -4.26
N ALA A 221 -4.98 -10.16 -3.21
CA ALA A 221 -4.48 -8.80 -3.11
C ALA A 221 -3.00 -8.75 -2.69
N SER A 222 -2.20 -9.75 -3.07
CA SER A 222 -0.75 -9.75 -2.83
C SER A 222 -0.02 -8.88 -3.88
N PHE A 223 0.90 -8.02 -3.44
CA PHE A 223 1.63 -7.09 -4.33
C PHE A 223 2.99 -6.67 -3.78
N GLY A 224 3.88 -6.20 -4.65
CA GLY A 224 5.17 -5.62 -4.24
C GLY A 224 5.05 -4.14 -3.84
N GLY A 225 5.89 -3.69 -2.90
CA GLY A 225 6.13 -2.30 -2.52
C GLY A 225 5.00 -1.63 -1.76
N GLU A 226 4.74 -2.10 -0.55
CA GLU A 226 3.71 -1.59 0.34
C GLU A 226 4.17 -0.42 1.21
N TRP A 227 3.28 0.56 1.40
CA TRP A 227 3.45 1.64 2.34
C TRP A 227 2.53 1.51 3.54
N ALA A 228 3.12 1.62 4.73
CA ALA A 228 2.42 1.80 5.99
C ALA A 228 2.90 3.07 6.70
N SER A 229 2.13 3.55 7.67
CA SER A 229 2.45 4.75 8.42
C SER A 229 1.94 4.76 9.85
N MET A 230 2.75 5.36 10.72
CA MET A 230 2.32 5.85 12.03
C MET A 230 2.36 7.38 12.01
N ALA A 231 1.32 8.04 12.49
CA ALA A 231 1.28 9.48 12.65
C ALA A 231 1.06 9.87 14.12
N VAL A 232 1.59 11.01 14.53
CA VAL A 232 1.43 11.56 15.90
C VAL A 232 1.03 13.02 15.80
N LEU A 233 -0.05 13.40 16.47
CA LEU A 233 -0.42 14.80 16.65
C LEU A 233 0.07 15.27 18.02
N ILE A 234 0.75 16.41 18.06
CA ILE A 234 1.41 16.95 19.24
C ILE A 234 0.86 18.36 19.49
N ASP A 235 0.48 18.67 20.72
CA ASP A 235 0.01 20.01 21.09
C ASP A 235 1.15 21.05 21.18
N SER A 236 0.79 22.30 21.42
CA SER A 236 1.73 23.41 21.65
C SER A 236 2.65 23.23 22.87
N SER A 237 2.33 22.30 23.77
CA SER A 237 3.12 21.94 24.96
C SER A 237 4.01 20.72 24.73
N ASN A 238 4.15 20.27 23.48
CA ASN A 238 4.93 19.10 23.09
C ASN A 238 4.42 17.78 23.69
N THR A 239 3.11 17.71 23.96
CA THR A 239 2.43 16.52 24.47
C THR A 239 1.68 15.84 23.31
N PRO A 240 1.87 14.53 23.09
CA PRO A 240 1.14 13.81 22.06
C PRO A 240 -0.33 13.64 22.46
N ILE A 241 -1.23 13.85 21.50
CA ILE A 241 -2.69 13.83 21.71
C ILE A 241 -3.33 12.63 21.00
N PHE A 242 -2.96 12.42 19.74
CA PHE A 242 -3.50 11.38 18.87
C PHE A 242 -2.37 10.59 18.22
N ILE A 243 -2.63 9.30 17.99
CA ILE A 243 -1.82 8.42 17.17
C ILE A 243 -2.67 7.87 16.03
N GLY A 244 -2.15 7.94 14.81
CA GLY A 244 -2.74 7.38 13.60
C GLY A 244 -1.96 6.16 13.17
N LEU A 245 -2.64 5.06 12.80
CA LEU A 245 -2.01 3.81 12.38
C LEU A 245 -2.69 3.31 11.10
N THR A 246 -1.88 2.93 10.12
CA THR A 246 -2.41 2.34 8.88
C THR A 246 -2.73 0.86 9.04
N SER A 247 -3.81 0.44 8.39
CA SER A 247 -4.16 -0.97 8.18
C SER A 247 -4.68 -1.16 6.76
N ARG A 248 -4.65 -2.39 6.25
CA ARG A 248 -5.14 -2.72 4.90
C ARG A 248 -6.62 -2.38 4.74
N ASN A 249 -6.99 -2.02 3.52
CA ASN A 249 -8.37 -1.79 3.12
C ASN A 249 -8.90 -3.02 2.37
N ILE A 250 -9.74 -3.81 3.04
CA ILE A 250 -10.42 -4.97 2.45
C ILE A 250 -11.61 -4.58 1.55
N GLY A 251 -11.94 -3.29 1.47
CA GLY A 251 -13.00 -2.77 0.61
C GLY A 251 -12.69 -2.87 -0.87
N ASP A 252 -13.54 -2.26 -1.69
CA ASP A 252 -13.23 -2.05 -3.10
C ASP A 252 -12.32 -0.81 -3.22
N PRO A 253 -11.05 -0.97 -3.65
CA PRO A 253 -10.13 0.15 -3.79
C PRO A 253 -10.50 1.08 -4.96
N SER A 254 -11.42 0.68 -5.85
CA SER A 254 -11.81 1.46 -7.05
C SER A 254 -13.01 2.38 -6.85
N ILE A 255 -13.71 2.29 -5.70
CA ILE A 255 -14.98 3.01 -5.49
C ILE A 255 -14.82 4.53 -5.45
N LEU A 256 -13.65 5.02 -5.04
CA LEU A 256 -13.31 6.44 -5.07
C LEU A 256 -12.69 6.87 -6.41
N GLY A 257 -12.84 6.05 -7.45
CA GLY A 257 -12.37 6.32 -8.81
C GLY A 257 -10.91 5.98 -9.00
N ASP A 258 -10.10 6.97 -9.36
CA ASP A 258 -8.68 6.78 -9.72
C ASP A 258 -7.74 6.75 -8.49
N GLU A 259 -8.30 6.88 -7.29
CA GLU A 259 -7.56 6.76 -6.03
C GLU A 259 -7.50 5.30 -5.58
N ASP A 260 -6.34 4.67 -5.78
CA ASP A 260 -6.05 3.33 -5.28
C ASP A 260 -5.93 3.37 -3.74
N GLN A 261 -7.03 3.16 -3.03
CA GLN A 261 -7.06 3.15 -1.57
C GLN A 261 -6.90 1.73 -1.00
N ARG A 262 -5.65 1.29 -0.88
CA ARG A 262 -5.32 -0.03 -0.31
C ARG A 262 -5.07 -0.06 1.17
N VAL A 263 -4.85 1.10 1.75
CA VAL A 263 -4.66 1.29 3.18
C VAL A 263 -5.53 2.44 3.62
N GLY A 264 -6.00 2.38 4.86
CA GLY A 264 -6.61 3.51 5.54
C GLY A 264 -5.97 3.71 6.90
N MET A 265 -6.28 4.83 7.54
CA MET A 265 -5.71 5.19 8.83
C MET A 265 -6.77 5.19 9.93
N GLN A 266 -6.53 4.41 10.98
CA GLN A 266 -7.28 4.46 12.22
C GLN A 266 -6.63 5.47 13.17
N VAL A 267 -7.44 6.25 13.88
CA VAL A 267 -6.96 7.25 14.83
C VAL A 267 -7.42 6.92 16.24
N PHE A 268 -6.48 6.95 17.17
CA PHE A 268 -6.67 6.64 18.59
C PHE A 268 -6.16 7.79 19.44
N LYS A 269 -6.62 7.87 20.69
CA LYS A 269 -5.98 8.79 21.64
C LYS A 269 -4.61 8.25 21.97
N TRP A 270 -3.64 9.14 22.17
CA TRP A 270 -2.28 8.73 22.55
C TRP A 270 -2.27 7.89 23.84
N THR A 271 -3.18 8.17 24.76
CA THR A 271 -3.33 7.44 26.03
C THR A 271 -3.71 5.97 25.86
N ASP A 272 -4.18 5.57 24.68
CA ASP A 272 -4.56 4.19 24.38
C ASP A 272 -3.34 3.36 23.95
N ALA A 273 -2.22 4.01 23.61
CA ALA A 273 -1.00 3.34 23.20
C ALA A 273 -0.21 2.78 24.41
N VAL A 274 0.28 1.55 24.26
CA VAL A 274 1.27 0.99 25.19
C VAL A 274 2.64 1.56 24.84
N LEU A 275 3.38 2.01 25.84
CA LEU A 275 4.71 2.59 25.64
C LEU A 275 5.81 1.63 26.12
N GLY A 276 6.96 1.67 25.43
CA GLY A 276 8.20 1.06 25.93
C GLY A 276 8.68 1.73 27.21
N THR A 277 9.52 1.03 27.99
CA THR A 277 10.14 1.56 29.21
C THR A 277 11.62 1.89 28.96
N GLY A 278 12.17 2.85 29.71
CA GLY A 278 13.58 3.25 29.57
C GLY A 278 13.82 4.67 29.04
N GLY A 279 12.77 5.49 28.89
CA GLY A 279 12.93 6.89 28.49
C GLY A 279 11.66 7.49 27.89
N ASP A 280 11.84 8.15 26.74
CA ASP A 280 10.86 8.93 25.99
C ASP A 280 9.58 8.15 25.57
N ALA A 281 8.69 8.82 24.84
CA ALA A 281 7.35 8.34 24.52
C ALA A 281 7.35 7.45 23.26
N HIS A 282 7.92 6.24 23.37
CA HIS A 282 8.02 5.26 22.29
C HIS A 282 6.81 4.30 22.25
N PRO A 283 5.86 4.44 21.31
CA PRO A 283 4.72 3.55 21.23
C PRO A 283 5.12 2.17 20.73
N LEU A 284 4.57 1.14 21.35
CA LEU A 284 4.68 -0.25 20.89
C LEU A 284 3.61 -0.49 19.83
N LEU A 285 4.05 -0.80 18.61
CA LEU A 285 3.16 -1.14 17.50
C LEU A 285 3.31 -2.61 17.14
N PHE A 286 2.18 -3.31 17.09
CA PHE A 286 2.11 -4.72 16.73
C PHE A 286 1.85 -4.82 15.23
N VAL A 287 2.78 -5.45 14.51
CA VAL A 287 2.73 -5.56 13.04
C VAL A 287 2.15 -6.92 12.67
N SER A 288 1.09 -6.90 11.86
CA SER A 288 0.44 -8.12 11.37
C SER A 288 1.29 -8.81 10.31
N VAL A 289 1.14 -10.15 10.23
CA VAL A 289 1.81 -10.96 9.21
C VAL A 289 1.20 -10.72 7.83
N GLY A 290 2.05 -10.55 6.83
CA GLY A 290 1.73 -10.41 5.42
C GLY A 290 1.21 -9.02 5.02
N THR A 291 0.29 -8.48 5.81
CA THR A 291 -0.47 -7.25 5.48
C THR A 291 0.11 -6.00 6.11
N HIS A 292 1.08 -6.14 7.02
CA HIS A 292 1.78 -5.05 7.71
C HIS A 292 0.89 -4.00 8.38
N GLY A 293 -0.35 -4.36 8.70
CA GLY A 293 -1.26 -3.56 9.50
C GLY A 293 -0.66 -3.27 10.87
N LEU A 294 -0.81 -2.03 11.33
CA LEU A 294 -0.23 -1.53 12.57
C LEU A 294 -1.32 -1.44 13.65
N TYR A 295 -1.07 -2.05 14.80
CA TYR A 295 -2.05 -2.14 15.90
C TYR A 295 -1.46 -1.70 17.23
N LEU A 296 -2.32 -1.21 18.14
CA LEU A 296 -1.96 -0.84 19.52
C LEU A 296 -2.02 -2.02 20.51
N THR A 297 -2.59 -3.15 20.10
CA THR A 297 -2.70 -4.35 20.94
C THR A 297 -2.26 -5.60 20.18
N PRO A 298 -1.73 -6.62 20.89
CA PRO A 298 -1.35 -7.88 20.27
C PRO A 298 -2.56 -8.79 20.02
N GLY A 299 -2.39 -9.79 19.14
CA GLY A 299 -3.37 -10.83 18.84
C GLY A 299 -4.12 -10.64 17.52
N PRO A 300 -5.27 -11.31 17.36
CA PRO A 300 -6.11 -11.20 16.18
C PRO A 300 -6.90 -9.88 16.17
N HIS A 301 -7.05 -9.28 15.00
CA HIS A 301 -7.81 -8.05 14.78
C HIS A 301 -8.79 -8.22 13.63
N ASN A 302 -10.05 -7.87 13.86
CA ASN A 302 -11.01 -7.79 12.77
C ASN A 302 -10.71 -6.55 11.92
N VAL A 303 -10.57 -6.74 10.61
CA VAL A 303 -10.34 -5.64 9.68
C VAL A 303 -11.69 -5.08 9.24
N THR A 304 -11.81 -3.76 9.32
CA THR A 304 -12.99 -3.04 8.82
C THR A 304 -12.61 -2.32 7.53
N PRO A 305 -13.44 -2.39 6.48
CA PRO A 305 -13.14 -1.71 5.23
C PRO A 305 -13.16 -0.19 5.44
N PHE A 306 -12.20 0.49 4.83
CA PHE A 306 -12.14 1.96 4.81
C PHE A 306 -12.97 2.54 3.66
N THR A 307 -13.18 1.78 2.59
CA THR A 307 -14.10 2.14 1.52
C THR A 307 -15.40 1.36 1.63
N ALA A 308 -16.52 2.06 1.48
CA ALA A 308 -17.83 1.41 1.40
C ALA A 308 -17.92 0.62 0.09
N GLY A 309 -18.45 -0.60 0.12
CA GLY A 309 -18.64 -1.42 -1.08
C GLY A 309 -18.44 -2.91 -0.81
N ILE A 310 -19.11 -3.75 -1.59
CA ILE A 310 -18.91 -5.21 -1.54
C ILE A 310 -17.85 -5.54 -2.58
N SER A 311 -16.70 -6.06 -2.14
CA SER A 311 -15.72 -6.65 -3.05
C SER A 311 -16.31 -7.91 -3.67
N ALA A 312 -16.61 -7.88 -4.98
CA ALA A 312 -17.15 -9.03 -5.70
C ALA A 312 -16.26 -10.27 -5.55
N GLY A 313 -14.93 -10.07 -5.49
CA GLY A 313 -13.96 -11.14 -5.34
C GLY A 313 -14.03 -11.87 -4.00
N GLY A 314 -14.48 -11.22 -2.93
CA GLY A 314 -14.64 -11.87 -1.62
C GLY A 314 -15.69 -12.98 -1.62
N GLY A 315 -16.78 -12.77 -2.37
CA GLY A 315 -17.85 -13.77 -2.49
C GLY A 315 -17.54 -14.91 -3.46
N SER A 316 -16.53 -14.76 -4.31
CA SER A 316 -16.20 -15.71 -5.38
C SER A 316 -14.78 -16.27 -5.29
N CYS A 317 -14.10 -16.13 -4.14
CA CYS A 317 -12.69 -16.49 -3.97
C CYS A 317 -11.77 -15.94 -5.09
N GLY A 318 -12.02 -14.71 -5.53
CA GLY A 318 -11.26 -14.03 -6.59
C GLY A 318 -11.62 -14.41 -8.03
N ALA A 319 -12.59 -15.31 -8.26
CA ALA A 319 -13.02 -15.67 -9.61
C ALA A 319 -13.70 -14.51 -10.38
N VAL A 320 -14.34 -13.58 -9.66
CA VAL A 320 -15.04 -12.42 -10.20
C VAL A 320 -14.48 -11.17 -9.55
N GLU A 321 -13.93 -10.24 -10.34
CA GLU A 321 -13.31 -9.04 -9.80
C GLU A 321 -14.11 -7.76 -10.09
N LYS A 322 -14.88 -7.73 -11.18
CA LYS A 322 -15.83 -6.66 -11.43
C LYS A 322 -17.26 -7.17 -11.37
N LEU A 323 -18.17 -6.30 -10.93
CA LEU A 323 -19.60 -6.54 -11.08
C LEU A 323 -20.00 -6.64 -12.56
N ASP A 324 -19.31 -5.92 -13.43
CA ASP A 324 -19.50 -5.99 -14.89
C ASP A 324 -19.14 -7.37 -15.45
N ASP A 325 -18.22 -8.13 -14.85
CA ASP A 325 -17.90 -9.50 -15.27
C ASP A 325 -19.10 -10.45 -15.05
N VAL A 326 -19.98 -10.12 -14.10
CA VAL A 326 -21.23 -10.85 -13.84
C VAL A 326 -22.32 -10.49 -14.86
N ILE A 327 -22.27 -9.27 -15.41
CA ILE A 327 -23.32 -8.70 -16.26
C ILE A 327 -22.95 -8.82 -17.75
N SER A 328 -21.67 -8.85 -18.10
CA SER A 328 -21.16 -8.86 -19.47
C SER A 328 -20.87 -10.28 -19.99
N GLY A 329 -21.95 -11.01 -20.28
CA GLY A 329 -21.99 -11.77 -21.54
C GLY A 329 -21.30 -13.13 -21.60
N GLU A 330 -21.72 -14.07 -20.74
CA GLU A 330 -22.18 -15.33 -21.32
C GLU A 330 -23.70 -15.31 -21.37
N ALA A 331 -24.23 -15.47 -22.58
CA ALA A 331 -25.56 -16.03 -22.71
C ALA A 331 -25.52 -17.36 -21.94
N VAL A 332 -26.04 -17.34 -20.71
CA VAL A 332 -26.35 -18.55 -19.97
C VAL A 332 -27.38 -19.26 -20.83
N LEU A 333 -26.91 -20.14 -21.70
CA LEU A 333 -27.74 -21.17 -22.30
C LEU A 333 -28.35 -21.87 -21.11
N SER A 334 -29.65 -21.63 -20.87
CA SER A 334 -30.38 -22.48 -19.95
C SER A 334 -30.19 -23.90 -20.45
N PRO A 335 -29.69 -24.83 -19.60
CA PRO A 335 -29.61 -26.24 -19.93
C PRO A 335 -30.92 -26.70 -20.57
N GLY A 336 -30.87 -27.05 -21.86
CA GLY A 336 -32.00 -27.70 -22.56
C GLY A 336 -32.94 -26.85 -23.41
N THR A 337 -32.66 -25.58 -23.74
CA THR A 337 -33.50 -24.86 -24.71
C THR A 337 -32.85 -24.85 -26.11
N PRO A 338 -33.46 -25.44 -27.15
CA PRO A 338 -32.93 -25.43 -28.51
C PRO A 338 -32.76 -24.00 -29.03
N PRO A 339 -31.83 -23.75 -29.97
CA PRO A 339 -31.56 -22.42 -30.49
C PRO A 339 -32.78 -21.89 -31.24
N GLY A 340 -33.54 -21.01 -30.60
CA GLY A 340 -34.68 -20.31 -31.15
C GLY A 340 -34.69 -18.87 -30.66
N THR A 341 -34.45 -17.95 -31.58
CA THR A 341 -34.52 -16.49 -31.46
C THR A 341 -35.61 -16.01 -30.50
N GLN A 342 -35.23 -15.52 -29.31
CA GLN A 342 -35.84 -14.37 -28.60
C GLN A 342 -34.84 -13.83 -27.55
N PRO A 343 -34.78 -12.49 -27.35
CA PRO A 343 -33.96 -11.90 -26.30
C PRO A 343 -34.45 -12.36 -24.91
N PRO A 344 -33.54 -12.55 -23.93
CA PRO A 344 -33.93 -13.04 -22.61
C PRO A 344 -34.91 -12.07 -21.95
N PRO A 345 -35.98 -12.57 -21.33
CA PRO A 345 -37.01 -11.72 -20.75
C PRO A 345 -36.48 -11.00 -19.50
N THR A 346 -36.79 -9.72 -19.38
CA THR A 346 -36.28 -8.74 -18.40
C THR A 346 -36.40 -9.19 -16.94
N TRP A 347 -37.29 -10.14 -16.62
CA TRP A 347 -37.45 -10.68 -15.27
C TRP A 347 -36.29 -11.58 -14.80
N VAL A 348 -35.50 -12.16 -15.71
CA VAL A 348 -34.32 -12.98 -15.36
C VAL A 348 -33.17 -12.10 -14.84
N VAL A 349 -33.02 -10.88 -15.37
CA VAL A 349 -32.06 -9.88 -14.86
C VAL A 349 -32.48 -9.40 -13.46
N VAL A 350 -33.80 -9.24 -13.23
CA VAL A 350 -34.34 -8.88 -11.91
C VAL A 350 -34.16 -10.00 -10.88
N LEU A 351 -34.29 -11.28 -11.28
CA LEU A 351 -34.01 -12.41 -10.38
C LEU A 351 -32.53 -12.56 -10.04
N LYS A 352 -31.60 -12.22 -10.94
CA LYS A 352 -30.15 -12.21 -10.63
C LYS A 352 -29.76 -11.03 -9.73
N LEU A 353 -30.40 -9.87 -9.90
CA LEU A 353 -30.28 -8.75 -8.97
C LEU A 353 -30.89 -9.06 -7.59
N LEU A 354 -31.96 -9.87 -7.54
CA LEU A 354 -32.49 -10.41 -6.29
C LEU A 354 -31.61 -11.53 -5.71
N GLY A 355 -30.91 -12.30 -6.55
CA GLY A 355 -29.88 -13.27 -6.12
C GLY A 355 -28.69 -12.62 -5.42
N LEU A 356 -28.38 -11.36 -5.75
CA LEU A 356 -27.42 -10.53 -5.01
C LEU A 356 -27.93 -10.08 -3.63
N VAL A 357 -29.25 -10.00 -3.44
CA VAL A 357 -29.87 -9.78 -2.11
C VAL A 357 -30.05 -11.12 -1.36
N VAL A 358 -30.06 -12.23 -2.07
CA VAL A 358 -30.13 -13.61 -1.56
C VAL A 358 -28.79 -14.32 -1.80
N GLY A 359 -27.68 -13.70 -1.39
CA GLY A 359 -26.38 -14.36 -1.21
C GLY A 359 -26.35 -15.43 -0.12
N TRP A 360 -27.50 -16.07 0.15
CA TRP A 360 -27.72 -17.06 1.20
C TRP A 360 -28.13 -18.44 0.65
N VAL A 361 -28.34 -18.60 -0.68
CA VAL A 361 -28.88 -19.88 -1.24
C VAL A 361 -28.06 -20.46 -2.41
N VAL A 362 -26.89 -19.92 -2.78
CA VAL A 362 -26.00 -20.58 -3.75
C VAL A 362 -25.13 -21.65 -3.07
N LEU A 363 -25.80 -22.58 -2.39
CA LEU A 363 -25.28 -23.87 -1.94
C LEU A 363 -25.98 -25.04 -2.67
N GLY A 364 -26.64 -24.77 -3.81
CA GLY A 364 -27.57 -25.74 -4.43
C GLY A 364 -27.56 -25.84 -5.95
N ILE A 365 -26.61 -25.25 -6.66
CA ILE A 365 -26.50 -25.40 -8.14
C ILE A 365 -25.05 -25.76 -8.51
N GLU A 366 -24.50 -26.81 -7.90
CA GLU A 366 -23.24 -27.42 -8.37
C GLU A 366 -23.45 -28.80 -9.02
N GLU A 367 -24.68 -29.29 -9.18
CA GLU A 367 -24.91 -30.66 -9.69
C GLU A 367 -25.34 -30.76 -11.16
N ALA A 368 -25.31 -29.68 -11.94
CA ALA A 368 -25.66 -29.75 -13.35
C ALA A 368 -24.71 -28.94 -14.23
N GLU A 369 -23.87 -29.68 -14.96
CA GLU A 369 -23.13 -29.26 -16.16
C GLU A 369 -21.68 -28.79 -15.97
N GLY A 370 -20.79 -29.75 -15.69
CA GLY A 370 -19.76 -30.14 -16.66
C GLY A 370 -18.71 -29.12 -17.10
N TRP A 371 -18.47 -28.04 -16.35
CA TRP A 371 -17.24 -27.26 -16.46
C TRP A 371 -16.20 -27.87 -15.51
N SER A 372 -15.47 -28.85 -16.02
CA SER A 372 -14.25 -29.32 -15.35
C SER A 372 -13.21 -28.21 -15.38
N THR A 373 -13.25 -27.31 -14.38
CA THR A 373 -12.09 -26.54 -13.97
C THR A 373 -10.97 -27.51 -13.59
N PHE A 374 -9.75 -27.16 -13.98
CA PHE A 374 -8.55 -27.94 -13.76
C PHE A 374 -8.43 -28.46 -12.32
N GLY A 375 -8.64 -29.77 -12.12
CA GLY A 375 -8.00 -30.58 -11.08
C GLY A 375 -8.13 -30.16 -9.61
N SER A 376 -9.05 -29.28 -9.24
CA SER A 376 -9.31 -29.02 -7.81
C SER A 376 -10.34 -30.01 -7.28
N THR A 377 -9.91 -30.85 -6.35
CA THR A 377 -10.80 -31.43 -5.33
C THR A 377 -11.75 -30.35 -4.83
N GLU A 378 -13.06 -30.65 -4.76
CA GLU A 378 -14.07 -29.78 -4.13
C GLU A 378 -13.48 -29.19 -2.84
N VAL A 379 -13.30 -27.87 -2.83
CA VAL A 379 -12.81 -27.13 -1.67
C VAL A 379 -14.05 -26.57 -1.00
N ASP A 380 -14.29 -26.95 0.26
CA ASP A 380 -15.18 -26.23 1.18
C ASP A 380 -14.62 -24.82 1.39
N ALA A 381 -14.86 -23.92 0.44
CA ALA A 381 -14.59 -22.50 0.62
C ALA A 381 -15.75 -21.90 1.41
N THR A 382 -15.44 -21.12 2.45
CA THR A 382 -16.44 -20.30 3.16
C THR A 382 -16.35 -18.86 2.67
N PRO A 383 -17.01 -18.50 1.55
CA PRO A 383 -17.01 -17.12 1.09
C PRO A 383 -17.56 -16.20 2.18
N ASN A 384 -16.90 -15.06 2.38
CA ASN A 384 -17.22 -14.03 3.38
C ASN A 384 -16.82 -14.30 4.84
N ALA A 385 -15.73 -15.04 5.10
CA ALA A 385 -15.10 -14.98 6.41
C ALA A 385 -14.77 -13.52 6.78
N VAL A 386 -14.96 -13.14 8.05
CA VAL A 386 -14.55 -11.81 8.52
C VAL A 386 -13.04 -11.72 8.40
N SER A 387 -12.53 -10.85 7.54
CA SER A 387 -11.09 -10.74 7.32
C SER A 387 -10.39 -10.34 8.61
N THR A 388 -9.41 -11.15 9.02
CA THR A 388 -8.61 -10.91 10.21
C THR A 388 -7.15 -10.60 9.89
N ASP A 389 -6.58 -9.66 10.63
CA ASP A 389 -5.14 -9.45 10.73
C ASP A 389 -4.62 -10.19 11.96
N GLN A 390 -3.43 -10.76 11.85
CA GLN A 390 -2.81 -11.54 12.92
C GLN A 390 -1.48 -10.93 13.32
N THR A 391 -1.42 -10.32 14.51
CA THR A 391 -0.15 -9.91 15.13
C THR A 391 0.35 -10.97 16.11
N GLY A 392 1.61 -10.87 16.54
CA GLY A 392 2.10 -11.71 17.63
C GLY A 392 1.30 -11.50 18.92
N THR A 393 1.33 -12.49 19.82
CA THR A 393 0.67 -12.43 21.13
C THR A 393 1.67 -11.98 22.20
N THR A 394 2.36 -12.91 22.85
CA THR A 394 3.44 -12.64 23.82
C THR A 394 4.84 -12.86 23.22
N THR A 395 4.91 -13.50 22.06
CA THR A 395 6.15 -13.86 21.38
C THR A 395 6.13 -13.33 19.95
N PHE A 396 7.26 -12.75 19.54
CA PHE A 396 7.46 -12.05 18.28
C PHE A 396 8.68 -12.60 17.53
N GLY A 397 8.72 -12.42 16.22
CA GLY A 397 9.85 -12.85 15.40
C GLY A 397 10.99 -11.86 15.54
N THR A 398 10.69 -10.61 15.18
CA THR A 398 11.63 -9.49 15.25
C THR A 398 11.02 -8.34 16.06
N ILE A 399 11.81 -7.72 16.92
CA ILE A 399 11.52 -6.42 17.53
C ILE A 399 12.51 -5.39 16.98
N LEU A 400 12.00 -4.30 16.40
CA LEU A 400 12.78 -3.12 16.07
C LEU A 400 12.58 -2.07 17.16
N ALA A 401 13.61 -1.78 17.94
CA ALA A 401 13.55 -0.81 19.03
C ALA A 401 14.91 -0.12 19.19
N PRO A 402 14.96 1.16 19.59
CA PRO A 402 16.21 1.75 20.06
C PRO A 402 16.77 0.94 21.25
N ALA A 403 18.09 0.71 21.31
CA ALA A 403 18.71 -0.14 22.34
C ALA A 403 18.41 0.24 23.80
N ALA A 404 18.10 1.51 24.06
CA ALA A 404 17.77 1.98 25.41
C ALA A 404 16.34 1.60 25.84
N ILE A 405 15.49 1.17 24.91
CA ILE A 405 14.08 0.88 25.15
C ILE A 405 13.87 -0.60 25.46
N THR A 406 13.25 -0.84 26.61
CA THR A 406 12.79 -2.16 27.03
C THR A 406 11.32 -2.34 26.64
N VAL A 407 10.99 -3.54 26.18
CA VAL A 407 9.64 -3.91 25.75
C VAL A 407 9.07 -4.92 26.74
N PRO A 408 8.48 -4.48 27.86
CA PRO A 408 8.08 -5.38 28.94
C PRO A 408 6.91 -6.28 28.52
N GLY A 409 6.93 -7.53 28.97
CA GLY A 409 5.84 -8.48 28.73
C GLY A 409 5.89 -9.20 27.38
N PHE A 410 6.87 -8.88 26.52
CA PHE A 410 7.03 -9.48 25.20
C PHE A 410 8.44 -10.04 25.01
N THR A 411 8.54 -11.15 24.28
CA THR A 411 9.81 -11.78 23.89
C THR A 411 9.92 -11.84 22.38
N ALA A 412 11.15 -11.83 21.86
CA ALA A 412 11.38 -12.04 20.43
C ALA A 412 12.56 -12.94 20.13
N THR A 413 12.51 -13.63 18.99
CA THR A 413 13.64 -14.41 18.47
C THR A 413 14.83 -13.49 18.16
N ARG A 414 14.55 -12.29 17.67
CA ARG A 414 15.55 -11.29 17.30
C ARG A 414 15.12 -9.91 17.77
N GLN A 415 16.03 -9.18 18.40
CA GLN A 415 15.90 -7.74 18.62
C GLN A 415 16.97 -7.03 17.80
N ILE A 416 16.56 -6.02 17.03
CA ILE A 416 17.46 -5.19 16.25
C ILE A 416 17.50 -3.83 16.92
N ASP A 417 18.71 -3.36 17.26
CA ASP A 417 18.93 -1.99 17.69
C ASP A 417 18.63 -1.05 16.52
N TRP A 418 17.45 -0.43 16.57
CA TRP A 418 16.91 0.34 15.47
C TRP A 418 17.22 1.82 15.64
N GLN A 419 18.50 2.18 15.57
CA GLN A 419 18.94 3.57 15.65
C GLN A 419 18.95 4.21 14.27
N VAL A 420 17.79 4.58 13.75
CA VAL A 420 17.71 5.26 12.45
C VAL A 420 18.30 6.66 12.58
N ASN A 421 19.55 6.82 12.16
CA ASN A 421 20.29 8.07 12.26
C ASN A 421 20.81 8.47 10.88
N PRO A 422 21.11 9.76 10.66
CA PRO A 422 21.71 10.19 9.41
C PRO A 422 23.05 9.48 9.25
N PHE A 423 23.25 8.91 8.09
CA PHE A 423 24.34 7.99 7.84
C PHE A 423 24.93 8.28 6.46
N THR A 424 26.23 8.09 6.32
CA THR A 424 26.91 8.13 5.02
C THR A 424 27.44 6.74 4.73
N ALA A 425 27.01 6.16 3.61
CA ALA A 425 27.48 4.85 3.19
C ALA A 425 29.01 4.84 3.02
N PRO A 426 29.70 3.78 3.47
CA PRO A 426 31.13 3.64 3.25
C PRO A 426 31.48 3.74 1.76
N ALA A 427 32.72 4.14 1.47
CA ALA A 427 33.23 4.13 0.10
C ALA A 427 33.11 2.72 -0.53
N PRO A 428 32.85 2.61 -1.85
CA PRO A 428 32.77 3.70 -2.82
C PRO A 428 31.39 4.38 -2.90
N ASP A 429 30.38 3.92 -2.14
CA ASP A 429 29.01 4.45 -2.26
C ASP A 429 28.94 5.91 -1.82
N GLY A 430 29.44 6.24 -0.62
CA GLY A 430 29.57 7.64 -0.15
C GLY A 430 28.24 8.41 -0.04
N ARG A 431 27.11 7.76 -0.31
CA ARG A 431 25.77 8.35 -0.35
C ARG A 431 25.31 8.75 1.04
N LYS A 432 24.62 9.87 1.10
CA LYS A 432 24.03 10.37 2.34
C LYS A 432 22.60 9.90 2.46
N TYR A 433 22.26 9.45 3.65
CA TYR A 433 20.95 9.02 4.05
C TYR A 433 20.55 9.86 5.24
N ASP A 434 19.34 10.40 5.16
CA ASP A 434 18.66 11.09 6.24
C ASP A 434 17.31 10.43 6.39
N PHE A 435 16.79 10.41 7.62
CA PHE A 435 15.48 9.86 7.91
C PHE A 435 14.43 10.96 7.98
N VAL A 436 14.82 12.23 8.06
CA VAL A 436 13.86 13.34 7.91
C VAL A 436 13.59 13.60 6.44
N ILE A 437 12.29 13.69 6.11
CA ILE A 437 11.83 13.97 4.76
C ILE A 437 12.21 15.40 4.37
N ASP A 438 12.85 15.54 3.22
CA ASP A 438 13.11 16.81 2.54
C ASP A 438 12.48 16.78 1.15
N ARG A 439 11.23 17.22 1.05
CA ARG A 439 10.46 17.26 -0.22
C ARG A 439 11.07 18.19 -1.28
N THR A 440 12.04 19.02 -0.92
CA THR A 440 12.70 19.91 -1.90
C THR A 440 13.78 19.19 -2.71
N SER A 441 14.46 18.22 -2.10
CA SER A 441 15.51 17.42 -2.76
C SER A 441 15.05 15.99 -3.09
N GLN A 442 14.11 15.45 -2.33
CA GLN A 442 13.61 14.09 -2.42
C GLN A 442 12.31 14.04 -3.23
N VAL A 443 12.42 13.86 -4.54
CA VAL A 443 11.28 13.92 -5.48
C VAL A 443 10.48 12.62 -5.56
N TRP A 444 10.82 11.59 -4.78
CA TRP A 444 10.12 10.30 -4.77
C TRP A 444 8.93 10.23 -3.79
N TRP A 445 8.71 11.29 -3.01
CA TRP A 445 7.52 11.40 -2.15
C TRP A 445 6.28 11.74 -2.96
N VAL A 446 5.10 11.44 -2.41
CA VAL A 446 3.82 11.84 -2.99
C VAL A 446 3.80 13.35 -3.27
N PRO A 447 3.35 13.78 -4.45
CA PRO A 447 3.31 15.19 -4.84
C PRO A 447 2.37 16.02 -3.96
N ARG A 448 2.72 17.29 -3.75
CA ARG A 448 1.89 18.29 -3.06
C ARG A 448 1.89 19.61 -3.79
N THR A 449 0.94 20.48 -3.47
CA THR A 449 0.77 21.80 -4.09
C THR A 449 2.07 22.61 -4.17
N GLU A 450 2.89 22.54 -3.12
CA GLU A 450 4.18 23.24 -3.03
C GLU A 450 5.42 22.42 -3.47
N SER A 451 5.30 21.11 -3.73
CA SER A 451 6.45 20.26 -4.00
C SER A 451 6.18 19.20 -5.05
N ALA A 452 7.10 19.11 -6.02
CA ALA A 452 7.09 18.05 -7.00
C ALA A 452 7.30 16.69 -6.33
N GLY A 453 6.59 15.67 -6.79
CA GLY A 453 6.68 14.33 -6.21
C GLY A 453 6.30 13.21 -7.16
N TRP A 454 6.76 12.01 -6.84
CA TRP A 454 6.48 10.77 -7.54
C TRP A 454 5.10 10.25 -7.18
N ASP A 455 4.32 9.96 -8.22
CA ASP A 455 2.94 9.47 -8.13
C ASP A 455 2.77 8.11 -8.84
N GLY A 456 3.88 7.47 -9.19
CA GLY A 456 3.86 6.13 -9.76
C GLY A 456 3.76 5.05 -8.68
N ARG A 457 3.67 3.81 -9.13
CA ARG A 457 3.54 2.63 -8.26
C ARG A 457 4.90 2.16 -7.74
N TRP A 458 4.94 1.83 -6.46
CA TRP A 458 6.03 1.13 -5.81
C TRP A 458 5.75 -0.36 -5.96
N GLY A 459 6.26 -0.99 -7.01
CA GLY A 459 6.00 -2.40 -7.33
C GLY A 459 5.30 -2.61 -8.69
N PRO A 460 5.38 -3.83 -9.25
CA PRO A 460 5.05 -4.09 -10.65
C PRO A 460 3.55 -3.94 -10.93
N ARG A 461 3.20 -3.53 -12.15
CA ARG A 461 1.84 -3.73 -12.69
C ARG A 461 1.63 -5.21 -13.02
N VAL A 462 0.40 -5.72 -12.94
CA VAL A 462 0.07 -7.10 -13.36
C VAL A 462 -1.04 -7.08 -14.41
N THR A 463 -1.16 -8.17 -15.18
CA THR A 463 -2.19 -8.34 -16.22
C THR A 463 -3.54 -8.68 -15.58
N ASN A 464 -4.64 -8.19 -16.16
CA ASN A 464 -6.01 -8.48 -15.70
C ASN A 464 -6.21 -8.14 -14.21
N ASP A 465 -5.81 -6.93 -13.82
CA ASP A 465 -5.97 -6.43 -12.45
C ASP A 465 -6.66 -5.07 -12.49
N PRO A 466 -7.95 -5.08 -12.84
CA PRO A 466 -8.64 -3.85 -13.18
C PRO A 466 -8.92 -2.96 -11.96
N ASN A 467 -8.96 -3.54 -10.77
CA ASN A 467 -9.15 -2.82 -9.51
C ASN A 467 -7.81 -2.45 -8.88
N ASN A 468 -6.69 -2.78 -9.53
CA ASN A 468 -5.36 -2.61 -8.97
C ASN A 468 -5.26 -3.27 -7.59
N ARG A 469 -5.60 -4.53 -7.40
CA ARG A 469 -5.41 -5.25 -6.12
C ARG A 469 -4.03 -5.88 -6.01
N ARG A 470 -3.46 -6.28 -7.15
CA ARG A 470 -2.21 -7.04 -7.26
C ARG A 470 -1.04 -6.22 -7.82
N ALA A 471 -1.32 -5.08 -8.45
CA ALA A 471 -0.28 -4.14 -8.88
C ALA A 471 0.47 -3.55 -7.67
N GLY A 472 1.67 -2.99 -7.80
CA GLY A 472 2.31 -2.25 -6.70
C GLY A 472 1.49 -1.03 -6.28
N MET A 473 1.54 -0.61 -5.02
CA MET A 473 0.72 0.50 -4.53
C MET A 473 1.39 1.86 -4.77
N ARG A 474 0.59 2.93 -4.84
CA ARG A 474 1.10 4.31 -4.76
C ARG A 474 1.33 4.68 -3.31
N CYS A 475 2.25 5.59 -3.04
CA CYS A 475 2.46 6.13 -1.69
C CYS A 475 1.30 7.08 -1.34
N PRO A 476 0.46 6.78 -0.34
CA PRO A 476 -0.66 7.63 0.04
C PRO A 476 -0.21 8.94 0.70
N ASP A 477 -1.05 9.98 0.66
CA ASP A 477 -0.84 11.18 1.48
C ASP A 477 -1.28 10.92 2.94
N PHE A 478 -0.43 10.22 3.69
CA PHE A 478 -0.73 9.82 5.06
C PHE A 478 -1.02 10.99 6.01
N MET A 479 -0.53 12.20 5.71
CA MET A 479 -0.89 13.39 6.48
C MET A 479 -2.36 13.77 6.30
N GLU A 480 -2.88 13.69 5.07
CA GLU A 480 -4.31 13.91 4.79
C GLU A 480 -5.16 12.84 5.47
N MET A 481 -4.81 11.56 5.29
CA MET A 481 -5.50 10.44 5.95
C MET A 481 -5.55 10.60 7.47
N PHE A 482 -4.46 11.06 8.09
CA PHE A 482 -4.40 11.28 9.52
C PHE A 482 -5.35 12.39 9.98
N LEU A 483 -5.34 13.53 9.30
CA LEU A 483 -6.19 14.66 9.64
C LEU A 483 -7.68 14.36 9.39
N GLU A 484 -8.01 13.60 8.35
CA GLU A 484 -9.36 13.07 8.15
C GLU A 484 -9.79 12.16 9.30
N GLY A 485 -8.94 11.22 9.70
CA GLY A 485 -9.22 10.34 10.83
C GLY A 485 -9.42 11.11 12.15
N ILE A 486 -8.65 12.17 12.39
CA ILE A 486 -8.84 13.07 13.54
C ILE A 486 -10.16 13.81 13.41
N ALA A 487 -10.49 14.38 12.24
CA ALA A 487 -11.74 15.10 12.03
C ALA A 487 -12.96 14.21 12.33
N VAL A 488 -12.94 12.97 11.82
CA VAL A 488 -14.00 11.98 12.09
C VAL A 488 -14.06 11.62 13.58
N THR A 489 -12.92 11.47 14.25
CA THR A 489 -12.85 11.15 15.68
C THR A 489 -13.37 12.27 16.57
N LEU A 490 -13.12 13.54 16.21
CA LEU A 490 -13.54 14.70 16.99
C LEU A 490 -14.97 15.15 16.72
N ASN A 491 -15.57 14.74 15.59
CA ASN A 491 -16.96 15.03 15.25
C ASN A 491 -17.96 13.98 15.75
N LYS A 492 -17.47 12.86 16.30
CA LYS A 492 -18.27 11.88 17.05
C LYS A 492 -18.44 12.36 18.49
#